data_AF-A0A5E4LUU1-F1
#
_entry.id   AF-A0A5E4LUU1-F1
#
_cell.length_a   1.000
_cell.length_b   1.000
_cell.length_c   1.000
_cell.angle_alpha   90.00
_cell.angle_beta   90.00
_cell.angle_gamma   90.00
#
_symmetry.space_group_name_H-M   'P 1'
#
loop_
_entity.id
_entity.type
_entity.pdbx_description
1 polymer ?
#
loop_
_entity_poly.entity_id
_entity_poly.type
_entity_poly.pdbx_seq_one_letter_code
_entity_poly.pdbx_strand_id
1 'polypeptide(L)'
;MKLYEITNISQSKSIDFDFIEHHCQQALTMLQERKISVWKGIYNSDIDCELLTPHKRRSKNTSNYYTMLLSNLPNWKEYPRRDYSIICTTKPQYAQNYGHLYYVLPFDGANFGICPNYDIFEVNLITDSRSIDMEEMNEVWKRCNFSEDNFQQFLEKFVNQYNGNLMEIRDYCFPLWKYIKNLPRPTSKIDALQFFMDLYDPKRLGFSYRNLPTEFEYNREVWTDSPCYFINADNHKYELTKRYGL
;
A
#
# COMPACT_ATOMS: atom_id res chain seq x y z
N MET A 1 1.44 -10.50 5.02
CA MET A 1 0.86 -9.19 5.40
C MET A 1 -0.59 -9.30 5.89
N LYS A 2 -0.88 -9.46 7.19
CA LYS A 2 -2.27 -9.64 7.67
C LYS A 2 -3.10 -8.34 7.63
N LEU A 3 -4.08 -8.26 6.74
CA LEU A 3 -4.96 -7.12 6.49
C LEU A 3 -6.13 -7.05 7.51
N TYR A 4 -5.87 -6.74 8.78
CA TYR A 4 -6.94 -6.45 9.74
C TYR A 4 -7.15 -4.93 9.83
N GLU A 5 -8.23 -4.40 9.26
CA GLU A 5 -8.51 -2.96 9.16
C GLU A 5 -9.94 -2.60 9.57
N ILE A 6 -10.46 -3.15 10.67
CA ILE A 6 -11.85 -2.86 11.07
C ILE A 6 -11.90 -2.42 12.53
N THR A 7 -12.08 -1.11 12.73
CA THR A 7 -12.46 -0.49 14.00
C THR A 7 -13.46 0.63 13.69
N ASN A 8 -14.72 0.26 13.49
CA ASN A 8 -15.97 1.03 13.64
C ASN A 8 -16.99 0.53 12.61
N ILE A 9 -17.92 -0.31 13.07
CA ILE A 9 -18.75 -1.14 12.21
C ILE A 9 -20.19 -0.64 12.19
N SER A 10 -20.70 -0.34 10.99
CA SER A 10 -22.14 -0.42 10.69
C SER A 10 -22.36 -1.66 9.83
N GLN A 11 -22.66 -2.78 10.49
CA GLN A 11 -22.92 -4.07 9.84
C GLN A 11 -24.25 -4.01 9.09
N SER A 12 -24.24 -4.32 7.79
CA SER A 12 -25.45 -4.71 7.07
C SER A 12 -25.36 -6.18 6.65
N LYS A 13 -26.45 -6.92 6.83
CA LYS A 13 -26.60 -8.31 6.35
C LYS A 13 -27.08 -8.38 4.89
N SER A 14 -27.39 -7.25 4.28
CA SER A 14 -27.91 -7.18 2.90
C SER A 14 -27.16 -6.14 2.08
N ILE A 15 -26.99 -6.45 0.80
CA ILE A 15 -26.42 -5.53 -0.18
C ILE A 15 -27.37 -4.34 -0.38
N ASP A 16 -26.84 -3.13 -0.27
CA ASP A 16 -27.52 -1.89 -0.68
C ASP A 16 -27.17 -1.60 -2.15
N PHE A 17 -27.97 -2.15 -3.06
CA PHE A 17 -27.74 -2.00 -4.51
C PHE A 17 -27.90 -0.56 -4.97
N ASP A 18 -28.86 0.18 -4.42
CA ASP A 18 -29.09 1.58 -4.79
C ASP A 18 -27.89 2.44 -4.41
N PHE A 19 -27.31 2.20 -3.23
CA PHE A 19 -26.08 2.87 -2.81
C PHE A 19 -24.90 2.57 -3.74
N ILE A 20 -24.71 1.30 -4.10
CA ILE A 20 -23.60 0.89 -4.99
C ILE A 20 -23.79 1.51 -6.38
N GLU A 21 -24.99 1.44 -6.95
CA GLU A 21 -25.32 2.01 -8.27
C GLU A 21 -25.16 3.54 -8.28
N HIS A 22 -25.36 4.20 -7.14
CA HIS A 22 -25.17 5.64 -7.03
C HIS A 22 -23.70 6.06 -6.83
N HIS A 23 -22.91 5.27 -6.10
CA HIS A 23 -21.57 5.70 -5.66
C HIS A 23 -20.41 4.97 -6.33
N CYS A 24 -20.62 3.75 -6.85
CA CYS A 24 -19.55 2.84 -7.30
C CYS A 24 -19.75 2.37 -8.75
N GLN A 25 -20.43 3.18 -9.57
CA GLN A 25 -20.82 2.80 -10.93
C GLN A 25 -19.60 2.49 -11.82
N GLN A 26 -18.52 3.25 -11.70
CA GLN A 26 -17.27 3.00 -12.44
C GLN A 26 -16.63 1.66 -12.04
N ALA A 27 -16.61 1.35 -10.74
CA ALA A 27 -16.10 0.09 -10.24
C ALA A 27 -16.95 -1.10 -10.73
N LEU A 28 -18.28 -0.96 -10.68
CA LEU A 28 -19.22 -1.95 -11.21
C LEU A 28 -18.99 -2.21 -12.70
N THR A 29 -18.94 -1.15 -13.52
CA THR A 29 -18.70 -1.29 -14.96
C THR A 29 -17.40 -2.01 -15.24
N MET A 30 -16.32 -1.64 -14.56
CA MET A 30 -15.02 -2.28 -14.75
C MET A 30 -15.00 -3.75 -14.31
N LEU A 31 -15.78 -4.10 -13.29
CA LEU A 31 -15.97 -5.48 -12.83
C LEU A 31 -16.76 -6.32 -13.85
N GLN A 32 -17.85 -5.77 -14.39
CA GLN A 32 -18.65 -6.40 -15.44
C GLN A 32 -17.85 -6.64 -16.73
N GLU A 33 -17.02 -5.67 -17.11
CA GLU A 33 -16.14 -5.74 -18.28
C GLU A 33 -14.90 -6.62 -18.05
N ARG A 34 -14.72 -7.17 -16.84
CA ARG A 34 -13.55 -7.97 -16.43
C ARG A 34 -12.21 -7.24 -16.59
N LYS A 35 -12.24 -5.90 -16.58
CA LYS A 35 -11.05 -5.04 -16.65
C LYS A 35 -10.43 -4.78 -15.29
N ILE A 36 -11.22 -4.85 -14.22
CA ILE A 36 -10.69 -4.74 -12.86
C ILE A 36 -11.43 -5.69 -11.93
N SER A 37 -10.72 -6.23 -10.96
CA SER A 37 -11.34 -6.73 -9.75
C SER A 37 -10.39 -6.43 -8.61
N VAL A 38 -10.81 -5.55 -7.71
CA VAL A 38 -10.07 -5.23 -6.49
C VAL A 38 -10.63 -6.09 -5.37
N TRP A 39 -9.73 -6.79 -4.69
CA TRP A 39 -10.07 -7.79 -3.68
C TRP A 39 -9.37 -7.49 -2.38
N LYS A 40 -10.03 -7.87 -1.28
CA LYS A 40 -9.43 -7.88 0.05
C LYS A 40 -9.81 -9.17 0.76
N GLY A 41 -8.85 -9.76 1.46
CA GLY A 41 -9.13 -10.80 2.44
C GLY A 41 -9.31 -10.19 3.80
N ILE A 42 -10.37 -10.60 4.50
CA ILE A 42 -10.66 -10.16 5.86
C ILE A 42 -10.91 -11.40 6.73
N TYR A 43 -10.01 -11.63 7.69
CA TYR A 43 -10.13 -12.72 8.67
C TYR A 43 -11.19 -12.42 9.73
N ASN A 44 -11.89 -13.46 10.20
CA ASN A 44 -12.84 -13.41 11.33
C ASN A 44 -13.91 -12.32 11.15
N SER A 45 -14.51 -12.29 9.97
CA SER A 45 -15.47 -11.28 9.57
C SER A 45 -16.82 -11.95 9.35
N ASP A 46 -17.78 -11.70 10.24
CA ASP A 46 -19.20 -11.98 10.02
C ASP A 46 -19.87 -10.88 9.17
N ILE A 47 -19.07 -10.06 8.49
CA ILE A 47 -19.55 -8.91 7.72
C ILE A 47 -19.92 -9.40 6.33
N ASP A 48 -21.18 -9.24 5.98
CA ASP A 48 -21.68 -9.52 4.64
C ASP A 48 -21.40 -8.35 3.69
N CYS A 49 -21.76 -7.14 4.13
CA CYS A 49 -21.50 -5.90 3.42
C CYS A 49 -21.11 -4.76 4.37
N GLU A 50 -20.21 -3.88 3.94
CA GLU A 50 -19.81 -2.71 4.73
C GLU A 50 -19.22 -1.58 3.87
N LEU A 51 -19.53 -0.33 4.24
CA LEU A 51 -18.81 0.84 3.75
C LEU A 51 -17.57 1.07 4.60
N LEU A 52 -16.39 0.90 4.01
CA LEU A 52 -15.12 1.21 4.65
C LEU A 52 -14.59 2.55 4.16
N THR A 53 -14.23 3.43 5.09
CA THR A 53 -13.55 4.69 4.78
C THR A 53 -12.06 4.59 5.14
N PRO A 54 -11.17 5.17 4.32
CA PRO A 54 -9.76 5.29 4.66
C PRO A 54 -9.58 5.99 6.00
N HIS A 55 -8.71 5.42 6.82
CA HIS A 55 -8.38 5.91 8.14
C HIS A 55 -6.88 5.78 8.39
N LYS A 56 -6.40 6.48 9.41
CA LYS A 56 -4.99 6.41 9.82
C LYS A 56 -4.64 4.97 10.16
N ARG A 57 -3.65 4.41 9.47
CA ARG A 57 -3.20 3.03 9.67
C ARG A 57 -1.69 2.93 9.84
N ARG A 58 -1.28 1.79 10.40
CA ARG A 58 0.12 1.38 10.57
C ARG A 58 0.29 -0.03 10.03
N SER A 59 1.46 -0.35 9.47
CA SER A 59 1.81 -1.74 9.12
C SER A 59 1.67 -2.67 10.32
N LYS A 60 1.06 -3.83 10.09
CA LYS A 60 0.82 -4.86 11.12
C LYS A 60 1.81 -6.01 10.91
N ASN A 61 2.38 -6.50 12.01
CA ASN A 61 3.36 -7.61 12.02
C ASN A 61 4.68 -7.33 11.28
N THR A 62 4.98 -6.06 11.01
CA THR A 62 6.27 -5.60 10.47
C THR A 62 6.47 -4.15 10.91
N SER A 63 7.69 -3.62 10.72
CA SER A 63 7.96 -2.20 10.94
C SER A 63 7.24 -1.29 9.93
N ASN A 64 7.06 -0.04 10.29
CA ASN A 64 6.24 0.93 9.56
C ASN A 64 7.06 1.89 8.66
N TYR A 65 8.38 1.71 8.54
CA TYR A 65 9.26 2.67 7.85
C TYR A 65 8.80 2.97 6.41
N TYR A 66 8.59 1.96 5.57
CA TYR A 66 8.10 2.18 4.20
C TYR A 66 6.76 2.94 4.17
N THR A 67 5.79 2.58 5.01
CA THR A 67 4.49 3.28 5.03
C THR A 67 4.66 4.74 5.46
N MET A 68 5.49 5.01 6.48
CA MET A 68 5.82 6.36 6.89
C MET A 68 6.52 7.15 5.76
N LEU A 69 7.55 6.57 5.13
CA LEU A 69 8.32 7.22 4.08
C LEU A 69 7.45 7.55 2.86
N LEU A 70 6.74 6.56 2.31
CA LEU A 70 5.86 6.73 1.16
C LEU A 70 4.74 7.77 1.42
N SER A 71 4.30 7.92 2.66
CA SER A 71 3.23 8.87 3.01
C SER A 71 3.71 10.31 3.23
N ASN A 72 5.03 10.53 3.35
CA ASN A 72 5.59 11.84 3.70
C ASN A 72 6.60 12.37 2.67
N LEU A 73 7.11 11.54 1.76
CA LEU A 73 8.05 11.96 0.73
C LEU A 73 7.36 12.83 -0.35
N PRO A 74 7.90 14.00 -0.71
CA PRO A 74 7.26 14.91 -1.65
C PRO A 74 7.04 14.34 -3.06
N ASN A 75 7.89 13.44 -3.54
CA ASN A 75 7.71 12.79 -4.85
C ASN A 75 6.59 11.74 -4.86
N TRP A 76 5.98 11.44 -3.71
CA TRP A 76 4.80 10.59 -3.58
C TRP A 76 3.49 11.38 -3.48
N LYS A 77 3.52 12.72 -3.53
CA LYS A 77 2.34 13.58 -3.31
C LYS A 77 1.14 13.31 -4.22
N GLU A 78 1.37 12.73 -5.40
CA GLU A 78 0.31 12.39 -6.36
C GLU A 78 -0.39 11.07 -6.00
N TYR A 79 0.26 10.21 -5.19
CA TYR A 79 -0.28 8.92 -4.79
C TYR A 79 -1.18 9.08 -3.56
N PRO A 80 -2.23 8.24 -3.42
CA PRO A 80 -2.95 8.11 -2.17
C PRO A 80 -1.99 7.86 -1.01
N ARG A 81 -2.18 8.58 0.11
CA ARG A 81 -1.32 8.44 1.29
C ARG A 81 -1.41 7.02 1.84
N ARG A 82 -0.29 6.30 1.84
CA ARG A 82 -0.24 4.89 2.24
C ARG A 82 -0.66 4.64 3.70
N ASP A 83 -0.44 5.61 4.58
CA ASP A 83 -0.84 5.62 6.00
C ASP A 83 -2.30 6.06 6.22
N TYR A 84 -3.03 6.39 5.15
CA TYR A 84 -4.43 6.79 5.14
C TYR A 84 -5.11 6.22 3.89
N SER A 85 -5.09 4.89 3.75
CA SER A 85 -5.61 4.19 2.57
C SER A 85 -6.10 2.80 2.92
N ILE A 86 -7.00 2.29 2.09
CA ILE A 86 -7.44 0.90 2.09
C ILE A 86 -6.50 0.12 1.17
N ILE A 87 -5.89 -0.96 1.67
CA ILE A 87 -4.96 -1.79 0.90
C ILE A 87 -5.68 -3.03 0.39
N CYS A 88 -5.50 -3.31 -0.89
CA CYS A 88 -6.15 -4.40 -1.60
C CYS A 88 -5.17 -5.09 -2.56
N THR A 89 -5.66 -6.09 -3.29
CA THR A 89 -4.94 -6.74 -4.37
C THR A 89 -5.82 -6.92 -5.59
N THR A 90 -5.24 -6.96 -6.79
CA THR A 90 -5.94 -7.34 -8.01
C THR A 90 -6.00 -8.86 -8.23
N LYS A 91 -5.50 -9.66 -7.27
CA LYS A 91 -5.51 -11.12 -7.33
C LYS A 91 -6.38 -11.75 -6.22
N PRO A 92 -7.54 -12.33 -6.54
CA PRO A 92 -8.45 -12.88 -5.52
C PRO A 92 -7.82 -14.01 -4.72
N GLN A 93 -7.00 -14.86 -5.35
CA GLN A 93 -6.31 -15.96 -4.66
C GLN A 93 -5.32 -15.44 -3.61
N TYR A 94 -4.71 -14.28 -3.85
CA TYR A 94 -3.81 -13.66 -2.87
C TYR A 94 -4.62 -13.07 -1.70
N ALA A 95 -5.75 -12.43 -2.00
CA ALA A 95 -6.68 -11.95 -0.99
C ALA A 95 -7.20 -13.08 -0.08
N GLN A 96 -7.57 -14.24 -0.63
CA GLN A 96 -8.07 -15.39 0.13
C GLN A 96 -7.10 -15.90 1.22
N ASN A 97 -5.79 -15.74 1.03
CA ASN A 97 -4.80 -16.08 2.06
C ASN A 97 -4.95 -15.21 3.34
N TYR A 98 -5.74 -14.14 3.25
CA TYR A 98 -6.01 -13.19 4.34
C TYR A 98 -7.44 -13.25 4.90
N GLY A 99 -8.22 -14.30 4.57
CA GLY A 99 -9.53 -14.55 5.16
C GLY A 99 -10.65 -14.65 4.11
N HIS A 100 -11.88 -14.29 4.51
CA HIS A 100 -13.03 -14.25 3.60
C HIS A 100 -12.77 -13.25 2.48
N LEU A 101 -13.19 -13.62 1.27
CA LEU A 101 -12.92 -12.84 0.07
C LEU A 101 -14.00 -11.76 -0.11
N TYR A 102 -13.59 -10.51 -0.29
CA TYR A 102 -14.49 -9.40 -0.55
C TYR A 102 -14.21 -8.77 -1.92
N TYR A 103 -15.28 -8.49 -2.66
CA TYR A 103 -15.24 -7.46 -3.69
C TYR A 103 -15.05 -6.11 -3.01
N VAL A 104 -14.14 -5.30 -3.54
CA VAL A 104 -13.92 -3.93 -3.10
C VAL A 104 -14.39 -3.01 -4.20
N LEU A 105 -15.51 -2.33 -3.95
CA LEU A 105 -16.12 -1.37 -4.86
C LEU A 105 -15.78 0.05 -4.39
N PRO A 106 -14.67 0.65 -4.86
CA PRO A 106 -14.34 2.04 -4.56
C PRO A 106 -15.38 3.00 -5.14
N PHE A 107 -15.51 4.17 -4.52
CA PHE A 107 -16.36 5.23 -5.08
C PHE A 107 -15.82 5.72 -6.43
N ASP A 108 -16.71 6.27 -7.25
CA ASP A 108 -16.39 6.86 -8.53
C ASP A 108 -15.32 7.95 -8.41
N GLY A 109 -14.38 7.94 -9.36
CA GLY A 109 -13.22 8.85 -9.35
C GLY A 109 -12.14 8.48 -8.33
N ALA A 110 -12.21 7.31 -7.70
CA ALA A 110 -11.18 6.86 -6.76
C ALA A 110 -9.77 6.86 -7.38
N ASN A 111 -8.81 7.31 -6.58
CA ASN A 111 -7.40 7.30 -6.90
C ASN A 111 -6.73 6.06 -6.34
N PHE A 112 -5.75 5.54 -7.07
CA PHE A 112 -5.02 4.33 -6.74
C PHE A 112 -3.52 4.55 -6.87
N GLY A 113 -2.80 4.13 -5.84
CA GLY A 113 -1.42 3.73 -5.99
C GLY A 113 -1.35 2.24 -6.33
N ILE A 114 -0.54 1.91 -7.32
CA ILE A 114 -0.36 0.53 -7.82
C ILE A 114 1.10 0.16 -7.61
N CYS A 115 1.31 -0.89 -6.81
CA CYS A 115 2.61 -1.52 -6.63
C CYS A 115 3.02 -2.25 -7.92
N PRO A 116 4.28 -2.17 -8.38
CA PRO A 116 4.75 -2.94 -9.53
C PRO A 116 4.67 -4.46 -9.31
N ASN A 117 4.73 -4.89 -8.05
CA ASN A 117 4.71 -6.29 -7.65
C ASN A 117 3.38 -6.64 -6.96
N TYR A 118 3.17 -7.93 -6.72
CA TYR A 118 1.96 -8.41 -6.06
C TYR A 118 1.90 -8.06 -4.57
N ASP A 119 3.06 -7.76 -3.97
CA ASP A 119 3.23 -7.31 -2.59
C ASP A 119 4.31 -6.21 -2.56
N ILE A 120 4.07 -5.15 -1.80
CA ILE A 120 5.02 -4.03 -1.69
C ILE A 120 6.36 -4.45 -1.10
N PHE A 121 6.42 -5.52 -0.31
CA PHE A 121 7.66 -6.02 0.28
C PHE A 121 8.66 -6.50 -0.75
N GLU A 122 8.21 -6.95 -1.93
CA GLU A 122 9.09 -7.45 -2.97
C GLU A 122 9.68 -6.35 -3.87
N VAL A 123 9.34 -5.08 -3.62
CA VAL A 123 9.86 -3.98 -4.44
C VAL A 123 11.33 -3.75 -4.10
N ASN A 124 12.19 -3.91 -5.10
CA ASN A 124 13.63 -3.73 -4.95
C ASN A 124 14.02 -2.25 -5.05
N LEU A 125 14.61 -1.70 -3.98
CA LEU A 125 15.08 -0.31 -3.93
C LEU A 125 16.44 -0.14 -4.61
N ILE A 126 17.28 -1.17 -4.54
CA ILE A 126 18.62 -1.22 -5.13
C ILE A 126 18.71 -2.51 -5.95
N THR A 127 19.24 -2.44 -7.17
CA THR A 127 19.25 -3.57 -8.11
C THR A 127 20.64 -3.93 -8.65
N ASP A 128 21.69 -3.16 -8.34
CA ASP A 128 23.00 -3.30 -9.01
C ASP A 128 23.73 -4.62 -8.76
N SER A 129 23.84 -5.07 -7.51
CA SER A 129 24.76 -6.18 -7.13
C SER A 129 24.10 -7.28 -6.29
N ARG A 130 23.18 -6.88 -5.42
CA ARG A 130 22.19 -7.72 -4.78
C ARG A 130 20.95 -6.85 -4.65
N SER A 131 19.80 -7.41 -5.01
CA SER A 131 18.54 -6.71 -4.86
C SER A 131 18.25 -6.53 -3.36
N ILE A 132 17.94 -5.31 -2.94
CA ILE A 132 17.46 -5.04 -1.58
C ILE A 132 16.01 -4.63 -1.70
N ASP A 133 15.13 -5.44 -1.12
CA ASP A 133 13.70 -5.21 -1.15
C ASP A 133 13.22 -4.30 -0.01
N MET A 134 11.92 -3.95 -0.02
CA MET A 134 11.32 -3.07 0.99
C MET A 134 11.34 -3.68 2.39
N GLU A 135 11.24 -5.01 2.51
CA GLU A 135 11.27 -5.71 3.80
C GLU A 135 12.67 -5.72 4.39
N GLU A 136 13.69 -6.04 3.59
CA GLU A 136 15.09 -5.94 4.00
C GLU A 136 15.44 -4.50 4.41
N MET A 137 14.97 -3.51 3.66
CA MET A 137 15.22 -2.09 3.94
C MET A 137 14.60 -1.63 5.26
N ASN A 138 13.38 -2.09 5.56
CA ASN A 138 12.74 -1.88 6.86
C ASN A 138 13.62 -2.34 8.03
N GLU A 139 14.23 -3.52 7.93
CA GLU A 139 15.13 -4.04 8.97
C GLU A 139 16.44 -3.25 9.07
N VAL A 140 16.94 -2.68 7.96
CA VAL A 140 18.09 -1.75 8.00
C VAL A 140 17.76 -0.53 8.85
N TRP A 141 16.63 0.13 8.60
CA TRP A 141 16.22 1.33 9.34
C TRP A 141 15.95 1.05 10.81
N LYS A 142 15.39 -0.12 11.10
CA LYS A 142 15.21 -0.63 12.46
C LYS A 142 16.53 -0.78 13.21
N ARG A 143 17.57 -1.34 12.57
CA ARG A 143 18.91 -1.48 13.16
C ARG A 143 19.60 -0.16 13.41
N CYS A 144 19.38 0.82 12.52
CA CYS A 144 19.81 2.20 12.75
C CYS A 144 18.99 2.89 13.87
N ASN A 145 18.01 2.20 14.46
CA ASN A 145 17.13 2.69 15.51
C ASN A 145 16.41 3.99 15.08
N PHE A 146 16.04 4.11 13.81
CA PHE A 146 15.30 5.27 13.32
C PHE A 146 13.83 5.23 13.78
N SER A 147 13.19 6.40 13.84
CA SER A 147 11.76 6.47 14.17
C SER A 147 10.91 5.97 13.01
N GLU A 148 10.01 5.01 13.24
CA GLU A 148 9.08 4.49 12.23
C GLU A 148 7.71 5.22 12.23
N ASP A 149 7.54 6.22 13.09
CA ASP A 149 6.29 6.98 13.26
C ASP A 149 6.47 8.50 13.14
N ASN A 150 7.71 8.99 13.20
CA ASN A 150 8.01 10.42 13.14
C ASN A 150 9.04 10.69 12.04
N PHE A 151 8.53 11.12 10.88
CA PHE A 151 9.34 11.41 9.70
C PHE A 151 10.40 12.49 9.96
N GLN A 152 10.09 13.51 10.79
CA GLN A 152 11.05 14.56 11.11
C GLN A 152 12.20 14.03 11.97
N GLN A 153 11.90 13.25 13.01
CA GLN A 153 12.93 12.60 13.83
C GLN A 153 13.75 11.59 13.03
N PHE A 154 13.12 10.89 12.09
CA PHE A 154 13.82 9.99 11.17
C PHE A 154 14.89 10.75 10.36
N LEU A 155 14.52 11.87 9.72
CA LEU A 155 15.48 12.70 8.97
C LEU A 155 16.57 13.31 9.87
N GLU A 156 16.20 13.82 11.05
CA GLU A 156 17.15 14.37 12.03
C GLU A 156 18.20 13.35 12.42
N LYS A 157 17.76 12.12 12.75
CA LYS A 157 18.67 11.07 13.18
C LYS A 157 19.58 10.60 12.05
N PHE A 158 19.08 10.54 10.81
CA PHE A 158 19.89 10.20 9.65
C PHE A 158 21.07 11.18 9.48
N VAL A 159 20.82 12.49 9.59
CA VAL A 159 21.86 13.54 9.49
C VAL A 159 22.80 13.52 10.69
N ASN A 160 22.25 13.54 11.91
CA ASN A 160 23.04 13.72 13.14
C ASN A 160 23.91 12.51 13.47
N GLN A 161 23.50 11.31 13.05
CA GLN A 161 24.20 10.05 13.35
C GLN A 161 24.79 9.39 12.11
N TYR A 162 24.97 10.13 11.01
CA TYR A 162 25.35 9.58 9.70
C TYR A 162 26.51 8.57 9.75
N ASN A 163 27.63 8.90 10.40
CA ASN A 163 28.78 7.99 10.47
C ASN A 163 28.46 6.69 11.24
N GLY A 164 27.71 6.79 12.35
CA GLY A 164 27.25 5.64 13.12
C GLY A 164 26.29 4.76 12.31
N ASN A 165 25.33 5.40 11.65
CA ASN A 165 24.40 4.74 10.74
C ASN A 165 25.14 4.03 9.60
N LEU A 166 26.15 4.68 9.00
CA LEU A 166 26.91 4.12 7.88
C LEU A 166 27.72 2.88 8.29
N MET A 167 28.21 2.82 9.53
CA MET A 167 28.84 1.61 10.08
C MET A 167 27.83 0.48 10.26
N GLU A 168 26.67 0.75 10.85
CA GLU A 168 25.62 -0.28 10.99
C GLU A 168 25.11 -0.78 9.63
N ILE A 169 24.90 0.12 8.69
CA ILE A 169 24.50 -0.23 7.33
C ILE A 169 25.59 -1.09 6.65
N ARG A 170 26.88 -0.79 6.86
CA ARG A 170 27.97 -1.62 6.32
C ARG A 170 27.93 -3.03 6.88
N ASP A 171 27.76 -3.15 8.19
CA ASP A 171 27.88 -4.41 8.91
C ASP A 171 26.66 -5.32 8.66
N TYR A 172 25.48 -4.73 8.40
CA TYR A 172 24.25 -5.48 8.11
C TYR A 172 23.93 -5.61 6.61
N CYS A 173 24.07 -4.52 5.84
CA CYS A 173 23.57 -4.41 4.47
C CYS A 173 24.63 -3.80 3.53
N PHE A 174 25.62 -4.60 3.19
CA PHE A 174 26.73 -4.20 2.31
C PHE A 174 26.32 -3.55 0.98
N PRO A 175 25.26 -4.01 0.26
CA PRO A 175 24.88 -3.37 -1.00
C PRO A 175 24.35 -1.94 -0.79
N LEU A 176 23.57 -1.69 0.27
CA LEU A 176 23.14 -0.33 0.62
C LEU A 176 24.33 0.53 1.04
N TRP A 177 25.25 -0.01 1.84
CA TRP A 177 26.47 0.72 2.19
C TRP A 177 27.27 1.11 0.96
N LYS A 178 27.43 0.20 -0.01
CA LYS A 178 28.14 0.47 -1.28
C LYS A 178 27.46 1.58 -2.07
N TYR A 179 26.13 1.63 -2.05
CA TYR A 179 25.34 2.71 -2.64
C TYR A 179 25.56 4.05 -1.90
N ILE A 180 25.38 4.08 -0.58
CA ILE A 180 25.41 5.31 0.22
C ILE A 180 26.82 5.91 0.35
N LYS A 181 27.86 5.10 0.52
CA LYS A 181 29.22 5.59 0.86
C LYS A 181 29.84 6.51 -0.20
N ASN A 182 29.36 6.42 -1.44
CA ASN A 182 29.85 7.22 -2.56
C ASN A 182 29.02 8.50 -2.76
N LEU A 183 27.91 8.66 -2.03
CA LEU A 183 27.08 9.86 -2.08
C LEU A 183 27.67 10.94 -1.16
N PRO A 184 27.42 12.23 -1.45
CA PRO A 184 27.75 13.31 -0.52
C PRO A 184 27.13 13.07 0.85
N ARG A 185 27.90 13.29 1.91
CA ARG A 185 27.38 13.20 3.28
C ARG A 185 26.23 14.23 3.43
N PRO A 186 25.05 13.82 3.93
CA PRO A 186 23.98 14.76 4.23
C PRO A 186 24.40 15.67 5.38
N THR A 187 24.29 16.97 5.17
CA THR A 187 24.60 18.03 6.15
C THR A 187 23.35 18.69 6.70
N SER A 188 22.20 18.46 6.05
CA SER A 188 20.91 19.04 6.42
C SER A 188 19.78 18.02 6.24
N LYS A 189 18.59 18.35 6.80
CA LYS A 189 17.36 17.58 6.54
C LYS A 189 16.96 17.59 5.06
N ILE A 190 17.33 18.64 4.32
CA ILE A 190 17.04 18.76 2.88
C ILE A 190 17.87 17.73 2.12
N ASP A 191 19.15 17.57 2.47
CA ASP A 191 20.02 16.55 1.86
C ASP A 191 19.51 15.14 2.17
N ALA A 192 19.10 14.90 3.42
CA ALA A 192 18.48 13.63 3.82
C ALA A 192 17.18 13.38 3.04
N LEU A 193 16.33 14.40 2.93
CA LEU A 193 15.08 14.31 2.16
C LEU A 193 15.35 13.94 0.71
N GLN A 194 16.32 14.59 0.06
CA GLN A 194 16.70 14.29 -1.32
C GLN A 194 17.19 12.85 -1.46
N PHE A 195 18.05 12.38 -0.54
CA PHE A 195 18.51 10.99 -0.51
C PHE A 195 17.34 10.00 -0.47
N PHE A 196 16.36 10.21 0.42
CA PHE A 196 15.20 9.31 0.52
C PHE A 196 14.24 9.46 -0.66
N MET A 197 14.09 10.66 -1.24
CA MET A 197 13.33 10.83 -2.47
C MET A 197 13.95 10.02 -3.62
N ASP A 198 15.27 10.03 -3.77
CA ASP A 198 15.96 9.26 -4.79
C ASP A 198 15.85 7.75 -4.53
N LEU A 199 16.05 7.32 -3.28
CA LEU A 199 15.99 5.92 -2.86
C LEU A 199 14.58 5.32 -2.93
N TYR A 200 13.55 6.14 -2.77
CA TYR A 200 12.14 5.71 -2.83
C TYR A 200 11.40 6.31 -4.01
N ASP A 201 12.08 6.72 -5.09
CA ASP A 201 11.42 7.35 -6.22
C ASP A 201 10.36 6.44 -6.86
N PRO A 202 9.07 6.82 -6.89
CA PRO A 202 8.01 5.91 -7.30
C PRO A 202 8.14 5.50 -8.77
N LYS A 203 8.61 6.40 -9.65
CA LYS A 203 8.80 6.08 -11.08
C LYS A 203 9.95 5.10 -11.28
N ARG A 204 11.08 5.33 -10.62
CA ARG A 204 12.24 4.42 -10.66
C ARG A 204 11.89 3.04 -10.09
N LEU A 205 11.07 3.01 -9.03
CA LEU A 205 10.62 1.77 -8.42
C LEU A 205 9.46 1.10 -9.19
N GLY A 206 8.94 1.71 -10.25
CA GLY A 206 7.89 1.11 -11.10
C GLY A 206 6.46 1.23 -10.54
N PHE A 207 6.25 2.04 -9.50
CA PHE A 207 4.90 2.36 -9.04
C PHE A 207 4.16 3.19 -10.09
N SER A 208 2.84 3.02 -10.13
CA SER A 208 2.00 3.84 -10.98
C SER A 208 0.80 4.40 -10.23
N TYR A 209 0.39 5.58 -10.66
CA TYR A 209 -0.82 6.25 -10.21
C TYR A 209 -1.91 6.07 -11.27
N ARG A 210 -3.13 5.72 -10.83
CA ARG A 210 -4.31 5.59 -11.69
C ARG A 210 -5.54 6.12 -10.98
N ASN A 211 -6.48 6.68 -11.74
CA ASN A 211 -7.83 6.94 -11.29
C ASN A 211 -8.81 6.02 -12.02
N LEU A 212 -9.97 5.76 -11.42
CA LEU A 212 -11.05 5.09 -12.13
C LEU A 212 -11.62 5.97 -13.27
N PRO A 213 -12.11 5.35 -14.37
CA PRO A 213 -12.15 3.91 -14.66
C PRO A 213 -10.97 3.45 -15.54
N THR A 214 -9.77 3.31 -14.97
CA THR A 214 -8.60 2.78 -15.70
C THR A 214 -8.36 1.30 -15.35
N GLU A 215 -8.02 0.49 -16.36
CA GLU A 215 -7.66 -0.93 -16.19
C GLU A 215 -6.39 -1.10 -15.36
N PHE A 216 -6.37 -2.13 -14.51
CA PHE A 216 -5.22 -2.49 -13.68
C PHE A 216 -4.59 -3.78 -14.14
N GLU A 217 -3.28 -3.86 -13.98
CA GLU A 217 -2.57 -5.11 -14.16
C GLU A 217 -3.00 -6.14 -13.11
N TYR A 218 -3.11 -7.40 -13.53
CA TYR A 218 -3.36 -8.51 -12.63
C TYR A 218 -2.16 -8.76 -11.71
N ASN A 219 -2.42 -9.30 -10.52
CA ASN A 219 -1.39 -9.65 -9.54
C ASN A 219 -0.56 -8.45 -9.06
N ARG A 220 -1.26 -7.40 -8.58
CA ARG A 220 -0.69 -6.19 -8.00
C ARG A 220 -1.25 -5.95 -6.59
N GLU A 221 -0.43 -5.43 -5.69
CA GLU A 221 -0.94 -4.71 -4.52
C GLU A 221 -1.40 -3.32 -4.97
N VAL A 222 -2.58 -2.90 -4.52
CA VAL A 222 -3.13 -1.57 -4.81
C VAL A 222 -3.64 -0.94 -3.52
N TRP A 223 -3.66 0.39 -3.46
CA TRP A 223 -4.27 1.10 -2.33
C TRP A 223 -4.99 2.36 -2.79
N THR A 224 -6.05 2.73 -2.07
CA THR A 224 -6.89 3.88 -2.40
C THR A 224 -7.22 4.73 -1.17
N ASP A 225 -7.33 6.04 -1.37
CA ASP A 225 -7.82 7.04 -0.42
C ASP A 225 -9.31 7.33 -0.60
N SER A 226 -10.02 6.50 -1.37
CA SER A 226 -11.46 6.59 -1.55
C SER A 226 -12.21 5.65 -0.61
N PRO A 227 -13.40 6.04 -0.09
CA PRO A 227 -14.35 5.11 0.49
C PRO A 227 -14.65 3.95 -0.47
N CYS A 228 -14.85 2.76 0.09
CA CYS A 228 -15.13 1.55 -0.68
C CYS A 228 -16.28 0.78 -0.03
N TYR A 229 -17.21 0.28 -0.85
CA TYR A 229 -18.22 -0.67 -0.44
C TYR A 229 -17.68 -2.10 -0.60
N PHE A 230 -17.64 -2.83 0.51
CA PHE A 230 -17.17 -4.20 0.60
C PHE A 230 -18.35 -5.15 0.52
N ILE A 231 -18.22 -6.20 -0.29
CA ILE A 231 -19.25 -7.25 -0.41
C ILE A 231 -18.57 -8.60 -0.29
N ASN A 232 -19.01 -9.42 0.67
CA ASN A 232 -18.53 -10.77 0.85
C ASN A 232 -18.87 -11.60 -0.38
N ALA A 233 -17.83 -11.99 -1.12
CA ALA A 233 -17.97 -12.70 -2.39
C ALA A 233 -18.46 -14.13 -2.19
N ASP A 234 -18.21 -14.74 -1.03
CA ASP A 234 -18.65 -16.11 -0.73
C ASP A 234 -20.16 -16.13 -0.46
N ASN A 235 -20.69 -15.11 0.21
CA ASN A 235 -22.10 -15.06 0.61
C ASN A 235 -23.01 -14.49 -0.47
N HIS A 236 -22.53 -13.56 -1.29
CA HIS A 236 -23.38 -12.81 -2.22
C HIS A 236 -23.10 -13.01 -3.72
N LYS A 237 -22.35 -14.07 -4.07
CA LYS A 237 -22.02 -14.34 -5.48
C LYS A 237 -23.26 -14.44 -6.36
N TYR A 238 -24.31 -15.13 -5.88
CA TYR A 238 -25.51 -15.35 -6.66
C TYR A 238 -26.27 -14.06 -6.94
N GLU A 239 -26.47 -13.20 -5.93
CA GLU A 239 -27.18 -11.93 -6.12
C GLU A 239 -26.41 -11.00 -7.05
N LEU A 240 -25.08 -10.94 -6.92
CA LEU A 240 -24.22 -10.14 -7.80
C LEU A 240 -24.23 -10.65 -9.24
N THR A 241 -24.11 -11.97 -9.46
CA THR A 241 -24.23 -12.57 -10.80
C THR A 241 -25.61 -12.28 -11.41
N LYS A 242 -26.69 -12.42 -10.62
CA LYS A 242 -28.06 -12.18 -11.10
C LYS A 242 -28.31 -10.72 -11.45
N ARG A 243 -27.79 -9.77 -10.65
CA ARG A 243 -28.02 -8.33 -10.83
C ARG A 243 -27.10 -7.72 -11.89
N TYR A 244 -25.83 -8.11 -11.89
CA TYR A 244 -24.78 -7.45 -12.67
C TYR A 244 -24.11 -8.34 -13.72
N GLY A 245 -24.39 -9.65 -13.76
CA GLY A 245 -23.80 -10.57 -14.74
C GLY A 245 -22.34 -10.96 -14.45
N LEU A 246 -21.93 -10.91 -13.17
CA LEU A 246 -20.58 -11.27 -12.72
C LEU A 246 -20.31 -12.77 -12.71
#